data_AF-Q5L6H3-F1
#
_entry.id   AF-Q5L6H3-F1
#
_cell.length_a   1.000
_cell.length_b   1.000
_cell.length_c   1.000
_cell.angle_alpha   90.00
_cell.angle_beta   90.00
_cell.angle_gamma   90.00
#
_symmetry.space_group_name_H-M   'P 1'
#
loop_
_entity.id
_entity.type
_entity.pdbx_description
1 polymer ?
#
loop_
_entity_poly.entity_id
_entity_poly.type
_entity_poly.pdbx_seq_one_letter_code
_entity_poly.pdbx_strand_id
1 'polypeptide(L)'
;MPCNDVDTLIQELSSLQDHLSTLDSLDTILVVYEKMFSLIHQGLDEILVKDQQCYLLSVQPNGTLLKDALDKPVLQTFSMTTQP
;
A
#
# COMPACT_ATOMS: atom_id res chain seq x y z
N MET A 1 7.93 -11.06 2.03
CA MET A 1 7.75 -9.60 2.15
C MET A 1 7.63 -9.04 0.74
N PRO A 2 6.47 -8.50 0.32
CA PRO A 2 6.32 -7.86 -0.98
C PRO A 2 6.61 -6.37 -0.81
N CYS A 3 7.89 -6.01 -0.85
CA CYS A 3 8.33 -4.62 -1.02
C CYS A 3 8.47 -4.27 -2.52
N ASN A 4 8.55 -5.30 -3.38
CA ASN A 4 8.94 -5.15 -4.79
C ASN A 4 7.87 -4.52 -5.70
N ASP A 5 6.58 -4.60 -5.36
CA ASP A 5 5.51 -4.11 -6.24
C ASP A 5 5.42 -2.58 -6.29
N VAL A 6 5.49 -1.90 -5.14
CA VAL A 6 5.40 -0.42 -5.09
C VAL A 6 6.60 0.23 -5.77
N ASP A 7 7.80 -0.30 -5.57
CA ASP A 7 9.01 0.22 -6.22
C ASP A 7 8.93 0.05 -7.75
N THR A 8 8.34 -1.06 -8.22
CA THR A 8 8.10 -1.31 -9.64
C THR A 8 7.09 -0.31 -10.21
N LEU A 9 6.00 -0.02 -9.49
CA LEU A 9 5.01 1.00 -9.88
C LEU A 9 5.63 2.40 -9.97
N ILE A 10 6.48 2.77 -9.00
CA ILE A 10 7.18 4.06 -8.99
C ILE A 10 8.13 4.17 -10.20
N GLN A 11 8.86 3.10 -10.51
CA GLN A 11 9.76 3.06 -11.66
C GLN A 11 9.00 3.20 -12.98
N GLU A 12 7.86 2.52 -13.13
CA GLU A 12 7.02 2.62 -14.33
C GLU A 12 6.41 4.03 -14.47
N LEU A 13 5.93 4.63 -13.37
CA LEU A 13 5.44 6.01 -13.38
C LEU A 13 6.52 7.01 -13.81
N SER A 14 7.75 6.82 -13.35
CA SER A 14 8.89 7.67 -13.72
C SER A 14 9.19 7.55 -15.22
N SER A 15 9.17 6.31 -15.76
CA SER A 15 9.35 6.08 -17.20
C SER A 15 8.24 6.69 -18.05
N LEU A 16 6.98 6.66 -17.60
CA LEU A 16 5.86 7.28 -18.31
C LEU A 16 5.96 8.81 -18.29
N GLN A 17 6.41 9.38 -17.17
CA GLN A 17 6.65 10.81 -17.05
C GLN A 17 7.73 11.28 -18.03
N ASP A 18 8.84 10.54 -18.14
CA ASP A 18 9.90 10.85 -19.11
C ASP A 18 9.38 10.73 -20.54
N HIS A 19 8.56 9.71 -20.81
CA HIS A 19 7.98 9.49 -22.14
C HIS A 19 7.05 10.64 -22.59
N LEU A 20 6.29 11.25 -21.68
CA LEU A 20 5.42 12.40 -22.00
C LEU A 20 6.17 13.55 -22.68
N SER A 21 7.44 13.77 -22.33
CA SER A 21 8.26 14.84 -22.92
C SER A 21 8.57 14.63 -24.41
N THR A 22 8.32 13.43 -24.93
CA THR A 22 8.61 13.00 -26.31
C THR A 22 7.37 12.88 -27.18
N LEU A 23 6.18 13.16 -26.63
CA LEU A 23 4.91 12.97 -27.30
C LEU A 23 4.37 14.28 -27.87
N ASP A 24 3.97 14.25 -29.15
CA ASP A 24 3.42 15.41 -29.86
C ASP A 24 1.92 15.29 -30.16
N SER A 25 1.33 14.12 -29.89
CA SER A 25 -0.10 13.85 -30.13
C SER A 25 -0.89 13.95 -28.83
N LEU A 26 -1.93 14.78 -28.82
CA LEU A 26 -2.83 14.95 -27.68
C LEU A 26 -3.48 13.62 -27.28
N ASP A 27 -3.94 12.82 -28.24
CA ASP A 27 -4.57 11.52 -27.94
C ASP A 27 -3.59 10.58 -27.25
N THR A 28 -2.34 10.53 -27.72
CA THR A 28 -1.30 9.68 -27.11
C THR A 28 -0.93 10.19 -25.71
N ILE A 29 -0.88 11.51 -25.51
CA ILE A 29 -0.66 12.13 -24.20
C ILE A 29 -1.77 11.74 -23.22
N LEU A 30 -3.04 11.80 -23.64
CA LEU A 30 -4.18 11.44 -22.80
C LEU A 30 -4.14 9.96 -22.40
N VAL A 31 -3.82 9.06 -23.32
CA VAL A 31 -3.66 7.62 -23.03
C VAL A 31 -2.55 7.37 -22.00
N VAL A 32 -1.43 8.09 -22.09
CA VAL A 32 -0.36 7.98 -21.11
C VAL A 32 -0.80 8.47 -19.73
N TYR A 33 -1.52 9.60 -19.67
CA TYR A 33 -2.08 10.09 -18.40
C TYR A 33 -3.08 9.10 -17.78
N GLU A 34 -3.99 8.52 -18.57
CA GLU A 34 -4.92 7.49 -18.08
C GLU A 34 -4.18 6.30 -17.46
N LYS A 35 -3.09 5.85 -18.11
CA LYS A 35 -2.24 4.79 -17.57
C LYS A 35 -1.57 5.21 -16.27
N MET A 36 -1.01 6.42 -16.19
CA MET A 36 -0.40 6.93 -14.97
C MET A 36 -1.40 7.00 -13.82
N PHE A 37 -2.63 7.50 -14.06
CA PHE A 37 -3.68 7.54 -13.04
C PHE A 37 -4.07 6.13 -12.56
N SER A 38 -4.14 5.16 -13.46
CA SER A 38 -4.43 3.76 -13.11
C SER A 38 -3.37 3.17 -12.19
N LEU A 39 -2.08 3.40 -12.49
CA LEU A 39 -0.97 2.93 -11.67
C LEU A 39 -0.94 3.61 -10.29
N ILE A 40 -1.24 4.90 -10.22
CA ILE A 40 -1.36 5.63 -8.94
C ILE A 40 -2.49 5.05 -8.10
N HIS A 41 -3.65 4.78 -8.70
CA HIS A 41 -4.78 4.18 -7.99
C HIS A 41 -4.41 2.79 -7.45
N GLN A 42 -3.77 1.95 -8.28
CA GLN A 42 -3.31 0.64 -7.84
C GLN A 42 -2.32 0.74 -6.66
N GLY A 43 -1.34 1.62 -6.75
CA GLY A 43 -0.37 1.82 -5.66
C GLY A 43 -1.03 2.31 -4.37
N LEU A 44 -2.01 3.20 -4.47
CA LEU A 44 -2.80 3.66 -3.32
C LEU A 44 -3.59 2.51 -2.68
N ASP A 45 -4.23 1.66 -3.47
CA ASP A 45 -4.93 0.48 -2.95
C ASP A 45 -3.97 -0.46 -2.21
N GLU A 46 -2.79 -0.74 -2.78
CA GLU A 46 -1.79 -1.60 -2.15
C GLU A 46 -1.24 -1.03 -0.83
N ILE A 47 -1.04 0.29 -0.76
CA ILE A 47 -0.60 0.99 0.46
C ILE A 47 -1.72 0.99 1.51
N LEU A 48 -2.95 1.32 1.11
CA LEU A 48 -4.11 1.37 2.01
C LEU A 48 -4.48 -0.02 2.54
N VAL A 49 -4.33 -1.09 1.75
CA VAL A 49 -4.50 -2.46 2.23
C VAL A 49 -3.44 -2.81 3.28
N LYS A 50 -2.20 -2.33 3.16
CA LYS A 50 -1.18 -2.50 4.20
C LYS A 50 -1.53 -1.74 5.48
N ASP A 51 -2.09 -0.54 5.37
CA ASP A 51 -2.52 0.25 6.53
C ASP A 51 -3.81 -0.29 7.19
N GLN A 52 -4.64 -1.04 6.44
CA GLN A 52 -5.83 -1.71 6.95
C GLN A 52 -5.54 -3.03 7.68
N GLN A 53 -4.29 -3.33 8.06
CA GLN A 53 -4.05 -4.40 9.03
C GLN A 53 -4.72 -4.04 10.36
N CYS A 54 -5.85 -4.67 10.67
CA CYS A 54 -6.51 -4.49 11.95
C CYS A 54 -5.58 -4.99 13.06
N TYR A 55 -5.10 -4.08 13.91
CA TYR A 55 -4.34 -4.45 15.10
C TYR A 55 -5.32 -4.79 16.23
N LEU A 56 -5.22 -6.00 16.76
CA LEU A 56 -5.90 -6.39 17.99
C LEU A 56 -5.06 -5.97 19.19
N LEU A 57 -5.72 -5.34 20.16
CA LEU A 57 -5.15 -5.10 21.48
C LEU A 57 -5.08 -6.44 22.23
N SER A 58 -3.89 -6.80 22.71
CA SER A 58 -3.72 -7.96 23.57
C SER A 58 -4.23 -7.65 24.98
N VAL A 59 -5.03 -8.55 25.56
CA VAL A 59 -5.68 -8.35 26.86
C VAL A 59 -5.32 -9.50 27.80
N GLN A 60 -5.04 -9.19 29.06
CA GLN A 60 -4.89 -10.18 30.13
C GLN A 60 -6.27 -10.74 30.55
N PRO A 61 -6.34 -11.92 31.19
CA PRO A 61 -7.61 -12.52 31.62
C PRO A 61 -8.47 -11.65 32.56
N ASN A 62 -7.84 -10.70 33.26
CA ASN A 62 -8.50 -9.73 34.14
C ASN A 62 -9.02 -8.48 33.37
N GLY A 63 -8.89 -8.45 32.05
CA GLY A 63 -9.36 -7.34 31.20
C GLY A 63 -8.38 -6.18 31.06
N THR A 64 -7.19 -6.22 31.65
CA THR A 64 -6.19 -5.17 31.46
C THR A 64 -5.42 -5.33 30.15
N LEU A 65 -5.01 -4.22 29.54
CA LEU A 65 -4.17 -4.24 28.34
C LEU A 65 -2.80 -4.81 28.65
N LEU A 66 -2.36 -5.77 27.83
CA LEU A 66 -0.99 -6.24 27.85
C LEU A 66 -0.09 -5.15 27.28
N LYS A 67 0.97 -4.80 28.01
CA LYS A 67 1.93 -3.78 27.63
C LYS A 67 3.34 -4.34 27.55
N ASP A 68 4.19 -3.73 26.72
CA ASP A 68 5.60 -4.07 26.58
C ASP A 68 6.47 -3.43 27.68
N ALA A 69 7.78 -3.62 27.59
CA ALA A 69 8.75 -3.07 28.56
C ALA A 69 8.81 -1.52 28.57
N LEU A 70 8.20 -0.85 27.59
CA LEU A 70 8.11 0.60 27.47
C LEU A 70 6.71 1.12 27.86
N ASP A 71 5.88 0.29 28.50
CA ASP A 71 4.50 0.57 28.90
C ASP A 71 3.56 0.87 27.70
N LYS A 72 3.91 0.41 26.50
CA LYS A 72 3.07 0.55 25.31
C LYS A 72 2.20 -0.70 25.10
N PRO A 73 0.94 -0.58 24.65
CA PRO A 73 0.10 -1.73 24.37
C PRO A 73 0.73 -2.66 23.33
N VAL A 74 0.73 -3.96 23.62
CA VAL A 74 1.16 -4.99 22.67
C VAL A 74 0.09 -5.14 21.59
N LEU A 75 0.45 -4.81 20.36
CA LEU A 75 -0.40 -4.95 19.19
C LEU A 75 -0.15 -6.31 18.53
N GLN A 76 -1.21 -7.05 18.24
CA GLN A 76 -1.17 -8.26 17.41
C GLN A 76 -1.85 -7.97 16.08
N THR A 77 -1.25 -8.39 14.98
CA THR A 77 -1.89 -8.25 13.67
C THR A 77 -3.02 -9.27 13.52
N PHE A 78 -4.20 -8.81 13.14
CA PHE A 78 -5.30 -9.70 12.78
C PHE A 78 -5.00 -10.33 11.42
N SER A 79 -4.59 -11.59 11.42
CA SER A 79 -4.48 -12.37 10.20
C SER A 79 -5.85 -13.00 9.92
N MET A 80 -6.58 -12.52 8.90
CA MET A 80 -7.69 -13.30 8.36
C MET A 80 -7.08 -14.59 7.80
N THR A 81 -7.25 -15.69 8.51
CA THR A 81 -6.99 -17.01 7.97
C THR A 81 -8.04 -17.25 6.89
N THR A 82 -7.68 -17.02 5.63
CA THR A 82 -8.42 -17.57 4.50
C THR A 82 -8.18 -19.08 4.53
N GLN A 83 -9.04 -19.78 5.28
CA GLN A 83 -9.08 -21.23 5.23
C GLN A 83 -9.58 -21.64 3.84
N PRO A 84 -8.91 -22.56 3.13
CA PRO A 84 -9.31 -23.01 1.80
C PRO A 84 -10.65 -23.78 1.82
#